data_AF-A0A7C4FLX4-F1
#
_entry.id   AF-A0A7C4FLX4-F1
#
_cell.length_a   1.000
_cell.length_b   1.000
_cell.length_c   1.000
_cell.angle_alpha   90.00
_cell.angle_beta   90.00
_cell.angle_gamma   90.00
#
_symmetry.space_group_name_H-M   'P 1'
#
loop_
_entity.id
_entity.type
_entity.pdbx_description
1 polymer ?
#
loop_
_entity_poly.entity_id
_entity_poly.type
_entity_poly.pdbx_seq_one_letter_code
_entity_poly.pdbx_strand_id
1 'polypeptide(L)'
;MGNKRRLKDIINILIFAIIASFFIGCGKDSDSKDSPPPVGVEQEIGKLSFTRSQKGKTRWSLDANSASIMDSGQIKIEGVRLRVFDDKSNKTVDIH
;
A
#
# COMPACT_ATOMS: atom_id res chain seq x y z
N MET A 1 24.09 -38.42 -27.47
CA MET A 1 24.51 -37.01 -27.35
C MET A 1 23.45 -36.00 -27.86
N GLY A 2 22.14 -36.25 -27.66
CA GLY A 2 21.05 -35.45 -28.23
C GLY A 2 20.19 -34.65 -27.22
N ASN A 3 20.00 -35.15 -25.99
CA ASN A 3 19.07 -34.51 -25.03
C ASN A 3 19.61 -33.23 -24.37
N LYS A 4 20.93 -33.10 -24.20
CA LYS A 4 21.53 -31.92 -23.58
C LYS A 4 21.49 -30.66 -24.48
N ARG A 5 21.42 -30.83 -25.81
CA ARG A 5 21.28 -29.70 -26.75
C ARG A 5 19.85 -29.17 -26.76
N ARG A 6 18.86 -30.05 -26.86
CA ARG A 6 17.44 -29.66 -26.83
C ARG A 6 17.01 -28.95 -25.55
N LEU A 7 17.55 -29.33 -24.40
CA LEU A 7 17.27 -28.64 -23.13
C LEU A 7 17.82 -27.20 -23.12
N LYS A 8 19.02 -26.99 -23.67
CA LYS A 8 19.62 -25.65 -23.77
C LYS A 8 18.83 -24.76 -24.71
N ASP A 9 18.33 -25.30 -25.82
CA ASP A 9 17.52 -24.55 -26.79
C ASP A 9 16.17 -24.13 -26.18
N ILE A 10 15.52 -25.02 -25.41
CA ILE A 10 14.28 -24.72 -24.69
C ILE A 10 14.51 -23.63 -23.63
N ILE A 11 15.60 -23.71 -22.87
CA ILE A 11 15.96 -22.71 -21.85
C ILE A 11 16.21 -21.35 -22.49
N ASN A 12 16.94 -21.30 -23.61
CA ASN A 12 17.23 -20.06 -24.31
C ASN A 12 15.96 -19.37 -24.85
N ILE A 13 15.01 -20.14 -25.38
CA ILE A 13 13.72 -19.61 -25.85
C ILE A 13 12.91 -19.03 -24.68
N LEU A 14 12.89 -19.70 -23.53
CA LEU A 14 12.19 -19.25 -22.32
C LEU A 14 12.75 -17.92 -21.79
N ILE A 15 14.09 -17.79 -21.75
CA ILE A 15 14.76 -16.55 -21.33
C ILE A 15 14.40 -15.40 -22.29
N PHE A 16 14.41 -15.67 -23.60
CA PHE A 16 14.08 -14.64 -24.60
C PHE A 16 12.63 -14.18 -24.51
N ALA A 17 11.69 -15.11 -24.24
CA ALA A 17 10.28 -14.79 -24.03
C ALA A 17 10.05 -13.94 -22.76
N ILE A 18 10.77 -14.23 -21.67
CA ILE A 18 10.71 -13.44 -20.43
C ILE A 18 11.26 -12.03 -20.68
N ILE A 19 12.42 -11.89 -21.32
CA ILE A 19 13.01 -10.58 -21.63
C ILE A 19 12.08 -9.78 -22.55
N ALA A 20 11.50 -10.39 -23.59
CA ALA A 20 10.53 -9.73 -24.45
C ALA A 20 9.28 -9.26 -23.69
N SER A 21 8.83 -10.00 -22.69
CA SER A 21 7.68 -9.60 -21.86
C SER A 21 7.96 -8.38 -20.97
N PHE A 22 9.22 -8.10 -20.62
CA PHE A 22 9.61 -6.85 -19.93
C PHE A 22 9.53 -5.60 -20.82
N PHE A 23 9.54 -5.73 -22.15
CA PHE A 23 9.51 -4.57 -23.06
C PHE A 23 8.12 -4.25 -23.62
N ILE A 24 7.12 -5.12 -23.42
CA ILE A 24 5.77 -4.94 -24.00
C ILE A 24 4.77 -4.39 -22.96
N GLY A 25 5.17 -4.23 -21.70
CA GLY A 25 4.28 -3.87 -20.59
C GLY A 25 4.65 -2.62 -19.81
N CYS A 26 4.80 -1.47 -20.47
CA CYS A 26 4.52 -0.16 -19.85
C CYS A 26 3.78 0.69 -20.89
N GLY A 27 2.54 0.28 -21.15
CA GLY A 27 1.59 1.08 -21.91
C GLY A 27 1.17 2.29 -21.10
N LYS A 28 1.58 3.48 -21.57
CA LYS A 28 0.79 4.73 -21.53
C LYS A 28 0.06 4.95 -20.20
N ASP A 29 0.80 5.32 -19.16
CA ASP A 29 0.20 5.98 -18.00
C ASP A 29 -0.45 7.26 -18.53
N SER A 30 -1.78 7.23 -18.56
CA SER A 30 -2.56 8.43 -18.77
C SER A 30 -2.37 9.18 -17.48
N ASP A 31 -1.53 10.22 -17.49
CA ASP A 31 -1.37 11.11 -16.35
C ASP A 31 -2.76 11.51 -15.88
N SER A 32 -3.17 10.91 -14.77
CA SER A 32 -4.27 11.39 -13.98
C SER A 32 -3.85 12.81 -13.64
N LYS A 33 -4.65 13.81 -13.99
CA LYS A 33 -4.41 15.14 -13.49
C LYS A 33 -4.62 15.09 -11.99
N ASP A 34 -3.54 14.78 -11.25
CA ASP A 34 -3.50 14.96 -9.82
C ASP A 34 -3.78 16.44 -9.60
N SER A 35 -4.94 16.70 -9.01
CA SER A 35 -5.31 18.05 -8.64
C SER A 35 -4.26 18.51 -7.63
N PRO A 36 -3.72 19.73 -7.78
CA PRO A 36 -2.79 20.25 -6.80
C PRO A 36 -3.46 20.21 -5.43
N PRO A 37 -2.72 19.86 -4.35
CA PRO A 37 -3.29 19.80 -3.02
C PRO A 37 -3.86 21.16 -2.61
N PRO A 38 -4.85 21.19 -1.69
CA PRO A 38 -5.42 22.44 -1.19
C PRO A 38 -4.34 23.40 -0.66
N VAL A 39 -4.60 24.71 -0.74
CA VAL A 39 -3.67 25.73 -0.22
C VAL A 39 -3.34 25.48 1.25
N GLY A 40 -2.05 25.34 1.57
CA GLY A 40 -1.56 25.03 2.92
C GLY A 40 -1.36 23.54 3.22
N VAL A 41 -1.57 22.67 2.23
CA VAL A 41 -1.35 21.22 2.29
C VAL A 41 -0.26 20.83 1.30
N GLU A 42 0.83 20.25 1.80
CA GLU A 42 1.92 19.71 0.99
C GLU A 42 1.50 18.37 0.36
N GLN A 43 0.84 17.53 1.16
CA GLN A 43 0.39 16.22 0.73
C GLN A 43 -0.90 15.81 1.45
N GLU A 44 -1.88 15.35 0.68
CA GLU A 44 -3.09 14.74 1.21
C GLU A 44 -2.98 13.21 1.09
N ILE A 45 -3.20 12.54 2.22
CA ILE A 45 -3.31 11.11 2.33
C ILE A 45 -4.78 10.81 2.60
N GLY A 46 -5.37 9.95 1.77
CA GLY A 46 -6.75 9.49 1.97
C GLY A 46 -6.91 8.64 3.23
N LYS A 47 -7.83 7.67 3.19
CA LYS A 47 -8.14 6.85 4.35
C LYS A 47 -6.90 6.14 4.92
N LEU A 48 -6.65 6.33 6.22
CA LEU A 48 -5.57 5.68 6.96
C LEU A 48 -6.13 4.61 7.90
N SER A 49 -5.44 3.48 8.00
CA SER A 49 -5.75 2.45 8.99
C SER A 49 -4.46 1.87 9.55
N PHE A 50 -4.23 2.10 10.85
CA PHE A 50 -3.11 1.54 11.60
C PHE A 50 -3.62 0.47 12.53
N THR A 51 -3.02 -0.73 12.49
CA THR A 51 -3.40 -1.83 13.37
C THR A 51 -2.16 -2.35 14.08
N ARG A 52 -2.24 -2.52 15.40
CA ARG A 52 -1.20 -3.21 16.17
C ARG A 52 -1.71 -4.54 16.68
N SER A 53 -1.02 -5.60 16.27
CA SER A 53 -1.28 -6.95 16.72
C SER A 53 -0.14 -7.47 17.61
N GLN A 54 -0.49 -8.24 18.64
CA GLN A 54 0.46 -8.92 19.52
C GLN A 54 0.02 -10.38 19.67
N LYS A 55 0.92 -11.32 19.35
CA LYS A 55 0.64 -12.77 19.40
C LYS A 55 -0.62 -13.19 18.62
N GLY A 56 -0.82 -12.60 17.43
CA GLY A 56 -1.96 -12.92 16.57
C GLY A 56 -3.29 -12.26 16.98
N LYS A 57 -3.31 -11.43 18.04
CA LYS A 57 -4.49 -10.67 18.46
C LYS A 57 -4.32 -9.18 18.22
N THR A 58 -5.30 -8.54 17.62
CA THR A 58 -5.33 -7.08 17.47
C THR A 58 -5.54 -6.45 18.85
N ARG A 59 -4.62 -5.56 19.26
CA ARG A 59 -4.69 -4.84 20.54
C ARG A 59 -5.38 -3.49 20.38
N TRP A 60 -5.11 -2.83 19.26
CA TRP A 60 -5.81 -1.62 18.86
C TRP A 60 -5.79 -1.42 17.35
N SER A 61 -6.76 -0.67 16.85
CA SER A 61 -6.81 -0.15 15.48
C SER A 61 -7.18 1.34 15.50
N LEU A 62 -6.48 2.13 14.72
CA LEU A 62 -6.76 3.55 14.49
C LEU A 62 -7.12 3.73 13.03
N ASP A 63 -8.35 4.16 12.78
CA ASP A 63 -8.83 4.52 11.45
C ASP A 63 -8.96 6.04 11.38
N ALA A 64 -8.58 6.66 10.26
CA ALA A 64 -8.82 8.07 10.00
C ALA A 64 -9.35 8.25 8.58
N ASN A 65 -10.21 9.25 8.39
CA ASN A 65 -10.81 9.54 7.08
C ASN A 65 -9.78 10.16 6.13
N SER A 66 -8.94 11.04 6.67
CA SER A 66 -7.85 11.69 5.94
C SER A 66 -6.72 12.04 6.88
N ALA A 67 -5.53 12.20 6.31
CA ALA A 67 -4.46 12.97 6.91
C ALA A 67 -3.86 13.92 5.89
N SER A 68 -3.39 15.06 6.35
CA SER A 68 -2.75 16.06 5.51
C SER A 68 -1.45 16.48 6.17
N ILE A 69 -0.36 16.43 5.41
CA ILE A 69 0.90 17.08 5.79
C ILE A 69 0.76 18.53 5.38
N MET A 70 0.78 19.42 6.37
CA MET A 70 0.70 20.86 6.16
C MET A 70 2.08 21.42 5.82
N ASP A 71 2.14 22.55 5.11
CA ASP A 71 3.40 23.24 4.76
C ASP A 71 4.26 23.61 5.98
N SER A 72 3.64 23.65 7.18
CA SER A 72 4.33 23.86 8.45
C SER A 72 5.06 22.62 8.99
N GLY A 73 4.97 21.48 8.30
CA GLY A 73 5.44 20.17 8.79
C GLY A 73 4.51 19.52 9.81
N GLN A 74 3.37 20.13 10.13
CA GLN A 74 2.35 19.53 11.00
C GLN A 74 1.53 18.49 10.24
N ILE A 75 1.13 17.42 10.94
CA ILE A 75 0.22 16.41 10.40
C ILE A 75 -1.16 16.67 10.98
N LYS A 76 -2.11 17.04 10.13
CA LYS A 76 -3.52 17.11 10.47
C LYS A 76 -4.17 15.76 10.18
N ILE A 77 -4.89 15.19 11.13
CA ILE A 77 -5.62 13.92 10.96
C ILE A 77 -7.09 14.18 11.27
N GLU A 78 -7.99 13.79 10.37
CA GLU A 78 -9.43 14.04 10.53
C GLU A 78 -10.24 12.74 10.55
N GLY A 79 -11.35 12.76 11.30
CA GLY A 79 -12.24 11.61 11.43
C GLY A 79 -11.57 10.41 12.09
N VAL A 80 -10.79 10.65 13.14
CA VAL A 80 -10.08 9.59 13.88
C VAL A 80 -11.09 8.73 14.64
N ARG A 81 -10.95 7.41 14.50
CA ARG A 81 -11.62 6.40 15.32
C ARG A 81 -10.56 5.45 15.86
N LEU A 82 -10.34 5.52 17.16
CA LEU A 82 -9.47 4.57 17.87
C LEU A 82 -10.32 3.49 18.51
N ARG A 83 -10.01 2.22 18.18
CA ARG A 83 -10.64 1.04 18.76
C ARG A 83 -9.58 0.28 19.55
N VAL A 84 -9.81 0.08 20.84
CA VAL A 84 -8.96 -0.74 21.71
C VAL A 84 -9.68 -2.03 22.02
N PHE A 85 -8.99 -3.16 21.84
CA PHE A 85 -9.52 -4.49 22.09
C PHE A 85 -8.94 -5.03 23.39
N ASP A 86 -9.81 -5.26 24.37
CA ASP A 86 -9.43 -5.96 25.59
C ASP A 86 -9.64 -7.47 25.44
N ASP A 87 -8.52 -8.19 25.35
CA ASP A 87 -8.48 -9.65 25.25
C ASP A 87 -9.20 -10.37 26.41
N LYS A 88 -9.41 -9.70 27.54
CA LYS A 88 -10.06 -10.29 28.72
C LYS A 88 -11.57 -10.06 28.75
N SER A 89 -12.05 -8.94 28.22
CA SER A 89 -13.47 -8.56 28.33
C SER A 89 -14.24 -8.65 27.02
N ASN A 90 -13.56 -8.92 25.89
CA ASN A 90 -14.14 -8.87 24.54
C ASN A 90 -14.87 -7.54 24.25
N LYS A 91 -14.44 -6.47 24.93
CA LYS A 91 -14.99 -5.13 24.77
C LYS A 91 -14.14 -4.36 23.79
N THR A 92 -14.82 -3.61 22.93
CA THR A 92 -14.23 -2.57 22.11
C THR A 92 -14.55 -1.23 22.73
N VAL A 93 -13.53 -0.41 22.95
CA VAL A 93 -13.70 0.99 23.35
C VAL A 93 -13.44 1.86 22.14
N ASP A 94 -14.45 2.60 21.72
CA ASP A 94 -14.38 3.57 20.63
C ASP A 94 -14.11 4.96 21.20
N ILE A 95 -13.01 5.57 20.77
CA ILE A 95 -12.63 6.94 21.13
C ILE A 95 -12.71 7.81 19.88
N HIS A 96 -13.44 8.91 19.98
CA HIS A 96 -13.69 9.91 18.93
C HIS A 96 -13.12 11.26 19.35
#